data_AF-A0A946L1D5-F1
#
_entry.id   AF-A0A946L1D5-F1
#
_cell.length_a   1.000
_cell.length_b   1.000
_cell.length_c   1.000
_cell.angle_alpha   90.00
_cell.angle_beta   90.00
_cell.angle_gamma   90.00
#
_symmetry.space_group_name_H-M   'P 1'
#
loop_
_entity.id
_entity.type
_entity.pdbx_description
1 polymer ?
#
loop_
_entity_poly.entity_id
_entity_poly.type
_entity_poly.pdbx_seq_one_letter_code
_entity_poly.pdbx_strand_id
1 'polypeptide(L)'
;MEIEYIFRFSKGRIEQFNLQFDDEDLSLQSGLGEVSEEPWMVLSNHQCKGCSLDQQTSPLCPVAANLGGMIRPFKEEISHTEVEVEVLFRERKISKCCDLQQGIRSMMGLVMATSGCPLLDKLRPMAYLHQPFSTMDETLFRSVSSYLMAQFLHPSDNQQH
;
A
#
# COMPACT_ATOMS: atom_id res chain seq x y z
N MET A 1 13.68 -4.84 -1.85
CA MET A 1 12.85 -5.67 -0.93
C MET A 1 11.68 -6.22 -1.73
N GLU A 2 11.26 -7.47 -1.48
CA GLU A 2 10.13 -8.09 -2.20
C GLU A 2 9.02 -8.54 -1.24
N ILE A 3 7.77 -8.33 -1.63
CA ILE A 3 6.57 -8.84 -0.95
C ILE A 3 5.64 -9.44 -2.00
N GLU A 4 5.36 -10.73 -1.88
CA GLU A 4 4.45 -11.43 -2.76
C GLU A 4 3.07 -11.57 -2.12
N TYR A 5 2.03 -11.18 -2.83
CA TYR A 5 0.64 -11.41 -2.48
C TYR A 5 0.02 -12.39 -3.47
N ILE A 6 -0.65 -13.43 -2.97
CA ILE A 6 -1.30 -14.44 -3.79
C ILE A 6 -2.74 -14.66 -3.33
N PHE A 7 -3.69 -14.34 -4.19
CA PHE A 7 -5.12 -14.50 -3.97
C PHE A 7 -5.60 -15.75 -4.70
N ARG A 8 -6.19 -16.70 -3.96
CA ARG A 8 -6.75 -17.95 -4.49
C ARG A 8 -8.26 -17.93 -4.36
N PHE A 9 -8.93 -17.98 -5.50
CA PHE A 9 -10.38 -18.05 -5.58
C PHE A 9 -10.82 -19.52 -5.61
N SER A 10 -12.04 -19.78 -5.10
CA SER A 10 -12.62 -21.13 -5.05
C SER A 10 -12.72 -21.84 -6.40
N LYS A 11 -12.82 -21.08 -7.51
CA LYS A 11 -12.88 -21.60 -8.89
C LYS A 11 -11.50 -21.87 -9.51
N GLY A 12 -10.43 -21.83 -8.71
CA GLY A 12 -9.05 -22.10 -9.16
C GLY A 12 -8.34 -20.92 -9.83
N ARG A 13 -9.02 -19.76 -9.96
CA ARG A 13 -8.37 -18.51 -10.39
C ARG A 13 -7.36 -18.09 -9.32
N ILE A 14 -6.17 -17.69 -9.76
CA ILE A 14 -5.11 -17.16 -8.90
C ILE A 14 -4.71 -15.79 -9.43
N GLU A 15 -4.67 -14.81 -8.54
CA GLU A 15 -4.13 -13.48 -8.82
C GLU A 15 -2.90 -13.26 -7.95
N GLN A 16 -1.76 -12.94 -8.58
CA GLN A 16 -0.47 -12.84 -7.91
C GLN A 16 0.15 -11.46 -8.17
N PHE A 17 0.69 -10.86 -7.11
CA PHE A 17 1.38 -9.58 -7.15
C PHE A 17 2.75 -9.72 -6.48
N ASN A 18 3.81 -9.60 -7.28
CA ASN A 18 5.19 -9.66 -6.80
C ASN A 18 5.72 -8.24 -6.64
N LEU A 19 5.40 -7.61 -5.50
CA LEU A 19 5.70 -6.20 -5.24
C LEU A 19 7.20 -6.03 -4.98
N GLN A 20 7.84 -5.21 -5.81
CA GLN A 20 9.26 -4.89 -5.71
C GLN A 20 9.44 -3.48 -5.17
N PHE A 21 10.26 -3.34 -4.15
CA PHE A 21 10.58 -2.08 -3.50
C PHE A 21 12.07 -1.79 -3.55
N ASP A 22 12.42 -0.52 -3.65
CA ASP A 22 13.80 -0.07 -3.47
C ASP A 22 14.32 -0.45 -2.07
N ASP A 23 15.58 -0.88 -1.98
CA ASP A 23 16.17 -1.34 -0.71
C ASP A 23 16.61 -0.19 0.21
N GLU A 24 16.88 0.99 -0.34
CA GLU A 24 17.30 2.16 0.44
C GLU A 24 16.09 2.93 0.95
N ASP A 25 15.13 3.21 0.06
CA ASP A 25 14.03 4.13 0.37
C ASP A 25 12.66 3.47 0.44
N LEU A 26 12.51 2.18 0.14
CA LEU A 26 11.25 1.40 0.18
C LEU A 26 10.15 1.91 -0.77
N SER A 27 10.49 2.73 -1.76
CA SER A 27 9.55 3.12 -2.81
C SER A 27 9.13 1.91 -3.65
N LEU A 28 7.86 1.83 -4.04
CA LEU A 28 7.36 0.76 -4.90
C LEU A 28 7.84 0.97 -6.34
N GLN A 29 8.57 0.00 -6.87
CA GLN A 29 9.19 0.05 -8.19
C GLN A 29 8.37 -0.71 -9.25
N SER A 30 7.86 -1.89 -8.90
CA SER A 30 7.06 -2.73 -9.80
C SER A 30 6.23 -3.77 -9.05
N GLY A 31 5.48 -4.60 -9.79
CA GLY A 31 4.66 -5.68 -9.22
C GLY A 31 3.16 -5.45 -9.23
N LEU A 32 2.72 -4.31 -9.78
CA LEU A 32 1.32 -4.01 -10.05
C LEU A 32 0.99 -4.27 -11.53
N GLY A 33 -0.29 -4.50 -11.82
CA GLY A 33 -0.76 -4.68 -13.20
C GLY A 33 -0.60 -3.40 -14.03
N GLU A 34 -0.72 -3.54 -15.36
CA GLU A 34 -0.66 -2.40 -16.27
C GLU A 34 -1.68 -1.32 -15.89
N VAL A 35 -1.15 -0.13 -15.61
CA VAL A 35 -1.95 1.06 -15.31
C VAL A 35 -2.43 1.63 -16.63
N SER A 36 -3.74 1.52 -16.88
CA SER A 36 -4.39 2.38 -17.88
C SER A 36 -4.73 3.69 -17.19
N GLU A 37 -4.36 4.81 -17.77
CA GLU A 37 -4.81 6.11 -17.27
C GLU A 37 -6.34 6.16 -17.32
N GLU A 38 -6.96 6.44 -16.18
CA GLU A 38 -8.42 6.61 -16.07
C GLU A 38 -8.74 7.97 -15.45
N PRO A 39 -9.90 8.59 -15.76
CA PRO A 39 -10.23 9.94 -15.30
C PRO A 39 -10.17 10.12 -13.79
N TRP A 40 -10.46 9.07 -13.02
CA TRP A 40 -10.46 9.16 -11.55
C TRP A 40 -9.04 9.25 -10.97
N MET A 41 -8.02 8.88 -11.74
CA MET A 41 -6.61 8.91 -11.35
C MET A 41 -5.96 10.28 -11.53
N VAL A 42 -6.56 11.16 -12.33
CA VAL A 42 -6.06 12.52 -12.58
C VAL A 42 -5.94 13.28 -11.27
N LEU A 43 -4.82 13.98 -11.05
CA LEU A 43 -4.52 14.64 -9.77
C LEU A 43 -5.61 15.65 -9.36
N SER A 44 -6.19 16.37 -10.32
CA SER A 44 -7.27 17.34 -10.07
C SER A 44 -8.61 16.70 -9.71
N ASN A 45 -8.78 15.38 -9.94
CA ASN A 45 -9.99 14.67 -9.58
C ASN A 45 -9.99 14.37 -8.07
N HIS A 46 -10.85 15.05 -7.31
CA HIS A 46 -10.95 14.90 -5.85
C HIS A 46 -9.61 15.05 -5.11
N GLN A 47 -8.80 16.06 -5.51
CA GLN A 47 -7.53 16.35 -4.88
C GLN A 47 -7.68 16.55 -3.36
N CYS A 48 -6.80 15.92 -2.58
CA CYS A 48 -6.83 16.02 -1.12
C CYS A 48 -6.38 17.42 -0.64
N LYS A 49 -6.93 17.88 0.49
CA LYS A 49 -6.68 19.23 1.04
C LYS A 49 -5.20 19.53 1.34
N GLY A 50 -4.37 18.52 1.59
CA GLY A 50 -2.95 18.67 1.91
C GLY A 50 -2.00 18.32 0.76
N CYS A 51 -2.52 18.13 -0.46
CA CYS A 51 -1.68 17.70 -1.58
C CYS A 51 -0.65 18.78 -1.93
N SER A 52 0.63 18.42 -1.95
CA SER A 52 1.72 19.30 -2.38
C SER A 52 2.18 19.02 -3.82
N LEU A 53 1.55 18.08 -4.51
CA LEU A 53 1.88 17.75 -5.90
C LEU A 53 1.28 18.77 -6.84
N ASP A 54 2.05 19.13 -7.86
CA ASP A 54 1.64 20.04 -8.92
C ASP A 54 1.14 19.25 -10.14
N GLN A 55 0.03 19.69 -10.74
CA GLN A 55 -0.61 18.97 -11.83
C GLN A 55 0.19 18.98 -13.14
N GLN A 56 1.06 19.97 -13.36
CA GLN A 56 1.89 20.04 -14.56
C GLN A 56 3.03 19.01 -14.50
N THR A 57 3.58 18.80 -13.30
CA THR A 57 4.68 17.86 -13.07
C THR A 57 4.20 16.45 -12.72
N SER A 58 3.04 16.31 -12.08
CA SER A 58 2.42 15.05 -11.70
C SER A 58 0.94 15.05 -12.10
N PRO A 59 0.62 14.80 -13.39
CA PRO A 59 -0.76 14.88 -13.89
C PRO A 59 -1.70 13.84 -13.26
N LEU A 60 -1.15 12.71 -12.81
CA LEU A 60 -1.85 11.67 -12.09
C LEU A 60 -1.49 11.69 -10.60
N CYS A 61 -2.45 11.33 -9.76
CA CYS A 61 -2.21 11.03 -8.36
C CYS A 61 -1.47 9.68 -8.27
N PRO A 62 -0.26 9.62 -7.67
CA PRO A 62 0.50 8.37 -7.61
C PRO A 62 -0.21 7.26 -6.84
N VAL A 63 -0.97 7.63 -5.80
CA VAL A 63 -1.83 6.68 -5.07
C VAL A 63 -2.87 6.09 -6.01
N ALA A 64 -3.60 6.94 -6.73
CA ALA A 64 -4.69 6.50 -7.58
C ALA A 64 -4.19 5.63 -8.75
N ALA A 65 -3.08 6.01 -9.38
CA ALA A 65 -2.44 5.23 -10.44
C ALA A 65 -2.06 3.82 -9.94
N ASN A 66 -1.39 3.73 -8.79
CA ASN A 66 -0.99 2.43 -8.22
C ASN A 66 -2.21 1.59 -7.80
N LEU A 67 -3.22 2.22 -7.20
CA LEU A 67 -4.47 1.52 -6.89
C LEU A 67 -5.16 1.00 -8.15
N GLY A 68 -5.12 1.73 -9.26
CA GLY A 68 -5.60 1.27 -10.55
C GLY A 68 -4.99 -0.05 -10.98
N GLY A 69 -3.66 -0.14 -11.00
CA GLY A 69 -2.94 -1.37 -11.34
C GLY A 69 -3.21 -2.51 -10.35
N MET A 70 -3.42 -2.20 -9.08
CA MET A 70 -3.78 -3.16 -8.02
C MET A 70 -5.20 -3.73 -8.18
N ILE A 71 -6.20 -2.87 -8.40
CA ILE A 71 -7.62 -3.27 -8.31
C ILE A 71 -8.17 -3.79 -9.63
N ARG A 72 -7.52 -3.46 -10.76
CA ARG A 72 -7.98 -3.82 -12.11
C ARG A 72 -8.26 -5.32 -12.28
N PRO A 73 -7.43 -6.26 -11.78
CA PRO A 73 -7.74 -7.69 -11.87
C PRO A 73 -9.05 -8.07 -11.14
N PHE A 74 -9.46 -7.31 -10.14
CA PHE A 74 -10.63 -7.59 -9.31
C PHE A 74 -11.91 -6.87 -9.75
N LYS A 75 -11.88 -6.16 -10.89
CA LYS A 75 -12.99 -5.28 -11.32
C LYS A 75 -14.36 -5.98 -11.42
N GLU A 76 -14.38 -7.22 -11.89
CA GLU A 76 -15.61 -8.01 -12.07
C GLU A 76 -15.94 -8.91 -10.87
N GLU A 77 -15.13 -8.84 -9.81
CA GLU A 77 -15.30 -9.66 -8.61
C GLU A 77 -16.19 -8.98 -7.58
N ILE A 78 -16.94 -9.80 -6.83
CA ILE A 78 -17.78 -9.33 -5.74
C ILE A 78 -16.91 -9.14 -4.48
N SER A 79 -17.08 -8.01 -3.79
CA SER A 79 -16.21 -7.64 -2.65
C SER A 79 -16.22 -8.64 -1.49
N HIS A 80 -17.34 -9.35 -1.30
CA HIS A 80 -17.53 -10.37 -0.26
C HIS A 80 -17.25 -11.80 -0.75
N THR A 81 -16.71 -11.98 -1.96
CA THR A 81 -16.24 -13.30 -2.42
C THR A 81 -15.18 -13.83 -1.47
N GLU A 82 -15.35 -15.06 -1.00
CA GLU A 82 -14.35 -15.74 -0.18
C GLU A 82 -13.10 -16.09 -1.02
N VAL A 83 -11.95 -15.73 -0.48
CA VAL A 83 -10.63 -15.98 -1.07
C VAL A 83 -9.66 -16.44 0.02
N GLU A 84 -8.71 -17.29 -0.35
CA GLU A 84 -7.52 -17.52 0.45
C GLU A 84 -6.43 -16.56 -0.02
N VAL A 85 -5.85 -15.79 0.90
CA VAL A 85 -4.77 -14.85 0.59
C VAL A 85 -3.52 -15.29 1.32
N GLU A 86 -2.44 -15.48 0.56
CA GLU A 86 -1.11 -15.78 1.06
C GLU A 86 -0.19 -14.58 0.81
N VAL A 87 0.61 -14.22 1.81
CA VAL A 87 1.59 -13.14 1.73
C VAL A 87 2.95 -13.69 2.12
N LEU A 88 3.91 -13.62 1.21
CA LEU A 88 5.30 -13.98 1.45
C LEU A 88 6.11 -12.70 1.62
N PHE A 89 6.84 -12.60 2.73
CA PHE A 89 7.66 -11.45 3.04
C PHE A 89 8.85 -11.83 3.92
N ARG A 90 10.06 -11.65 3.41
CA ARG A 90 11.31 -12.11 4.05
C ARG A 90 11.19 -13.60 4.42
N GLU A 91 11.42 -13.95 5.67
CA GLU A 91 11.34 -15.32 6.20
C GLU A 91 9.93 -15.68 6.71
N ARG A 92 8.89 -14.92 6.33
CA ARG A 92 7.52 -15.11 6.82
C ARG A 92 6.56 -15.44 5.68
N LYS A 93 5.63 -16.34 5.99
CA LYS A 93 4.45 -16.63 5.20
C LYS A 93 3.22 -16.44 6.06
N ILE A 94 2.28 -15.63 5.61
CA ILE A 94 1.02 -15.35 6.29
C ILE A 94 -0.12 -15.76 5.37
N SER A 95 -1.00 -16.64 5.84
CA SER A 95 -2.15 -17.13 5.07
C SER A 95 -3.44 -16.81 5.81
N LYS A 96 -4.47 -16.35 5.10
CA LYS A 96 -5.78 -16.04 5.67
C LYS A 96 -6.90 -16.31 4.67
N CYS A 97 -7.92 -17.07 5.09
CA CYS A 97 -9.20 -17.10 4.40
C CYS A 97 -10.05 -15.90 4.84
N CYS A 98 -10.45 -15.06 3.90
CA CYS A 98 -11.26 -13.87 4.17
C CYS A 98 -12.10 -13.49 2.96
N ASP A 99 -12.88 -12.42 3.08
CA ASP A 99 -13.47 -11.79 1.90
C ASP A 99 -12.40 -11.08 1.05
N LEU A 100 -12.69 -10.90 -0.23
CA LEU A 100 -11.79 -10.27 -1.19
C LEU A 100 -11.42 -8.84 -0.77
N GLN A 101 -12.38 -8.07 -0.28
CA GLN A 101 -12.13 -6.69 0.16
C GLN A 101 -11.14 -6.60 1.33
N GLN A 102 -11.12 -7.55 2.28
CA GLN A 102 -10.14 -7.62 3.36
C GLN A 102 -8.75 -7.95 2.81
N GLY A 103 -8.67 -8.88 1.86
CA GLY A 103 -7.44 -9.19 1.12
C GLY A 103 -6.86 -7.97 0.41
N ILE A 104 -7.70 -7.29 -0.37
CA ILE A 104 -7.32 -6.05 -1.08
C ILE A 104 -6.87 -4.99 -0.07
N ARG A 105 -7.64 -4.75 1.00
CA ARG A 105 -7.30 -3.76 2.05
C ARG A 105 -5.93 -4.02 2.69
N SER A 106 -5.57 -5.29 2.90
CA SER A 106 -4.26 -5.69 3.45
C SER A 106 -3.10 -5.22 2.56
N MET A 107 -3.24 -5.37 1.24
CA MET A 107 -2.22 -4.93 0.27
C MET A 107 -2.29 -3.42 -0.01
N MET A 108 -3.50 -2.84 0.00
CA MET A 108 -3.78 -1.44 -0.30
C MET A 108 -3.00 -0.48 0.58
N GLY A 109 -2.97 -0.71 1.90
CA GLY A 109 -2.25 0.17 2.83
C GLY A 109 -0.74 0.25 2.54
N LEU A 110 -0.14 -0.88 2.17
CA LEU A 110 1.27 -0.96 1.77
C LEU A 110 1.51 -0.15 0.50
N VAL A 111 0.75 -0.41 -0.57
CA VAL A 111 0.89 0.26 -1.87
C VAL A 111 0.68 1.77 -1.75
N MET A 112 -0.28 2.21 -0.93
CA MET A 112 -0.53 3.64 -0.70
C MET A 112 0.66 4.32 0.00
N ALA A 113 1.21 3.70 1.05
CA ALA A 113 2.33 4.25 1.83
C ALA A 113 3.64 4.32 1.03
N THR A 114 3.82 3.45 0.02
CA THR A 114 5.02 3.38 -0.83
C THR A 114 4.80 3.97 -2.23
N SER A 115 3.72 4.72 -2.43
CA SER A 115 3.32 5.23 -3.75
C SER A 115 4.12 6.42 -4.26
N GLY A 116 4.89 7.09 -3.40
CA GLY A 116 5.53 8.38 -3.70
C GLY A 116 4.64 9.60 -3.42
N CYS A 117 3.47 9.41 -2.79
CA CYS A 117 2.66 10.52 -2.29
C CYS A 117 3.29 11.18 -1.06
N PRO A 118 3.63 12.48 -1.08
CA PRO A 118 4.31 13.15 0.04
C PRO A 118 3.55 13.12 1.37
N LEU A 119 2.21 13.04 1.32
CA LEU A 119 1.38 12.96 2.52
C LEU A 119 1.46 11.61 3.21
N LEU A 120 1.41 10.53 2.42
CA LEU A 120 1.38 9.16 2.95
C LEU A 120 2.80 8.62 3.19
N ASP A 121 3.80 9.31 2.68
CA ASP A 121 5.21 8.92 2.76
C ASP A 121 5.74 8.74 4.18
N LYS A 122 5.15 9.48 5.12
CA LYS A 122 5.47 9.36 6.55
C LYS A 122 5.16 7.96 7.11
N LEU A 123 4.30 7.19 6.44
CA LEU A 123 3.94 5.82 6.80
C LEU A 123 4.82 4.79 6.07
N ARG A 124 5.68 5.21 5.14
CA ARG A 124 6.56 4.31 4.37
C ARG A 124 7.41 3.38 5.24
N PRO A 125 7.95 3.80 6.42
CA PRO A 125 8.65 2.89 7.33
C PRO A 125 7.84 1.66 7.77
N MET A 126 6.50 1.74 7.74
CA MET A 126 5.65 0.59 8.06
C MET A 126 5.75 -0.55 7.03
N ALA A 127 6.25 -0.28 5.82
CA ALA A 127 6.55 -1.29 4.82
C ALA A 127 7.75 -2.16 5.22
N TYR A 128 8.73 -1.61 5.94
CA TYR A 128 9.93 -2.34 6.37
C TYR A 128 9.60 -3.52 7.29
N LEU A 129 8.60 -3.36 8.16
CA LEU A 129 8.04 -4.44 8.97
C LEU A 129 6.59 -4.66 8.57
N HIS A 130 6.34 -4.85 7.27
CA HIS A 130 5.00 -5.08 6.77
C HIS A 130 4.26 -6.16 7.58
N GLN A 131 3.03 -5.84 7.97
CA GLN A 131 2.14 -6.71 8.72
C GLN A 131 0.79 -6.77 7.99
N PRO A 132 0.61 -7.79 7.13
CA PRO A 132 -0.65 -8.07 6.48
C PRO A 132 -1.80 -8.22 7.48
N PHE A 133 -3.00 -7.78 7.10
CA PHE A 133 -4.22 -7.92 7.89
C PHE A 133 -4.17 -7.28 9.28
N SER A 134 -3.34 -6.24 9.45
CA SER A 134 -3.26 -5.47 10.70
C SER A 134 -4.65 -4.95 11.10
N THR A 135 -4.99 -5.13 12.37
CA THR A 135 -6.11 -4.46 13.02
C THR A 135 -5.84 -2.97 13.18
N MET A 136 -6.88 -2.20 13.53
CA MET A 136 -6.74 -0.79 13.85
C MET A 136 -5.77 -0.57 15.02
N ASP A 137 -5.88 -1.37 16.06
CA ASP A 137 -5.06 -1.24 17.28
C ASP A 137 -3.58 -1.51 16.99
N GLU A 138 -3.28 -2.55 16.19
CA GLU A 138 -1.92 -2.84 15.75
C GLU A 138 -1.36 -1.73 14.86
N THR A 139 -2.18 -1.19 13.95
CA THR A 139 -1.79 -0.08 13.07
C THR A 139 -1.49 1.18 13.89
N LEU A 140 -2.34 1.49 14.88
CA LEU A 140 -2.15 2.63 15.77
C LEU A 140 -0.88 2.47 16.60
N PHE A 141 -0.71 1.31 17.25
CA PHE A 141 0.46 1.02 18.07
C PHE A 141 1.75 1.14 17.26
N ARG A 142 1.80 0.53 16.07
CA ARG A 142 2.97 0.59 15.17
C ARG A 142 3.24 2.02 14.69
N SER A 143 2.21 2.77 14.31
CA SER A 143 2.36 4.16 13.84
C SER A 143 2.91 5.06 14.94
N VAL A 144 2.31 5.02 16.14
CA VAL A 144 2.72 5.85 17.28
C VAL A 144 4.13 5.47 17.75
N SER A 145 4.41 4.17 17.87
CA SER A 145 5.73 3.70 18.29
C SER A 145 6.82 4.09 17.29
N SER A 146 6.54 3.97 15.99
CA SER A 146 7.50 4.36 14.94
C SER A 146 7.75 5.87 14.95
N TYR A 147 6.70 6.67 15.12
CA TYR A 147 6.81 8.12 15.24
C TYR A 147 7.66 8.51 16.46
N LEU A 148 7.36 7.98 17.65
CA LEU A 148 8.11 8.28 18.86
C LEU A 148 9.57 7.83 18.77
N MET A 149 9.84 6.69 18.14
CA MET A 149 11.20 6.22 17.88
C MET A 149 11.96 7.19 16.98
N ALA A 150 11.34 7.68 15.90
CA ALA A 150 11.94 8.67 15.02
C ALA A 150 12.27 9.97 15.77
N GLN A 151 11.34 10.48 16.59
CA GLN A 151 11.57 11.67 17.42
C GLN A 151 12.71 11.48 18.44
N PHE A 152 12.82 10.28 19.03
CA PHE A 152 13.86 9.98 20.00
C PHE A 152 15.26 9.90 19.36
N LEU A 153 15.36 9.28 18.17
CA LEU A 153 16.62 9.11 17.44
C LEU A 153 17.07 10.38 16.71
N HIS A 154 16.14 11.30 16.40
CA HIS A 154 16.41 12.58 15.77
C HIS A 154 15.99 13.76 16.68
N PRO A 155 16.69 13.97 17.82
CA PRO A 155 16.31 14.99 18.81
C PRO A 155 16.40 16.44 18.30
N SER A 156 16.99 16.68 17.11
CA SER A 156 17.13 17.99 16.48
C SER A 156 15.79 18.68 16.16
N ASP A 157 14.69 17.93 16.03
CA ASP A 157 13.34 18.45 15.77
C ASP A 157 12.56 18.78 17.05
N ASN A 158 13.11 18.48 18.24
CA ASN A 158 12.43 18.70 19.53
C ASN A 158 12.69 20.10 20.15
N GLN A 159 13.29 21.04 19.41
CA GLN A 159 13.57 22.40 19.88
C GLN A 159 12.69 23.51 19.26
N GLN A 160 11.62 23.19 18.54
CA GLN A 160 10.72 24.19 17.95
C GLN A 160 9.23 24.02 18.33
N HIS A 161 8.98 23.81 19.63
CA HIS A 161 7.69 24.13 20.24
C HIS A 161 7.86 25.16 21.35
#